data_AF-A0A965EP13-F1
#
_entry.id   AF-A0A965EP13-F1
#
_cell.length_a   1.000
_cell.length_b   1.000
_cell.length_c   1.000
_cell.angle_alpha   90.00
_cell.angle_beta   90.00
_cell.angle_gamma   90.00
#
_symmetry.space_group_name_H-M   'P 1'
#
loop_
_entity.id
_entity.type
_entity.pdbx_description
1 polymer ?
#
loop_
_entity_poly.entity_id
_entity_poly.type
_entity_poly.pdbx_seq_one_letter_code
_entity_poly.pdbx_strand_id
1 'polypeptide(L)'
;MQSASPCFKSGSGLKGIVATNSTTYSDGPPEFTDGTLSYQVASPHFLPDGATAFKGTYNLIMRSDVARCLYKFSSAPVEAKIEVISDSGINSVATTTVNERNGWINLSATNFEFSAPKIQVKLTQQPVSVVAPATNTATPPAALPVELAAHALARVGTLPACGAWS
;
A
#
# COMPACT_ATOMS: atom_id res chain seq x y z
N MET A 1 15.25 -0.96 -24.85
CA MET A 1 13.76 -1.03 -24.71
C MET A 1 13.14 -2.40 -25.01
N GLN A 2 13.90 -3.46 -25.34
CA GLN A 2 13.32 -4.74 -25.78
C GLN A 2 12.72 -5.59 -24.63
N SER A 3 13.21 -5.43 -23.39
CA SER A 3 12.77 -6.21 -22.22
C SER A 3 11.60 -5.63 -21.42
N ALA A 4 11.01 -4.51 -21.85
CA ALA A 4 9.87 -3.93 -21.13
C ALA A 4 8.64 -4.84 -21.25
N SER A 5 7.92 -5.06 -20.14
CA SER A 5 6.70 -5.88 -20.11
C SER A 5 5.67 -5.35 -21.12
N PRO A 6 4.78 -6.22 -21.65
CA PRO A 6 3.73 -5.78 -22.58
C PRO A 6 2.82 -4.68 -21.99
N CYS A 7 2.71 -4.60 -20.66
CA CYS A 7 1.97 -3.54 -19.96
C CYS A 7 2.56 -2.14 -20.12
N PHE A 8 3.88 -2.04 -20.38
CA PHE A 8 4.52 -0.76 -20.71
C PHE A 8 4.49 -0.46 -22.21
N LYS A 9 4.23 -1.47 -23.04
CA LYS A 9 4.19 -1.36 -24.51
C LYS A 9 2.77 -1.10 -25.04
N SER A 10 1.73 -1.43 -24.27
CA SER A 10 0.33 -1.28 -24.70
C SER A 10 -0.22 0.13 -24.46
N GLY A 11 -0.92 0.67 -25.47
CA GLY A 11 -1.57 1.99 -25.46
C GLY A 11 -0.62 3.16 -25.72
N SER A 12 -1.15 4.26 -26.27
CA SER A 12 -0.39 5.50 -26.49
C SER A 12 -0.19 6.30 -25.20
N GLY A 13 0.80 7.20 -25.22
CA GLY A 13 1.05 8.18 -24.16
C GLY A 13 2.00 7.73 -23.05
N LEU A 14 2.30 8.67 -22.16
CA LEU A 14 3.20 8.51 -21.02
C LEU A 14 2.69 7.44 -20.04
N LYS A 15 3.55 6.47 -19.70
CA LYS A 15 3.21 5.34 -18.80
C LYS A 15 3.62 5.56 -17.36
N GLY A 16 4.67 6.35 -17.17
CA GLY A 16 5.19 6.73 -15.87
C GLY A 16 6.44 7.58 -16.02
N ILE A 17 6.86 8.18 -14.91
CA ILE A 17 8.05 8.99 -14.76
C ILE A 17 8.79 8.49 -13.52
N VAL A 18 10.10 8.34 -13.66
CA VAL A 18 11.01 8.22 -12.51
C VAL A 18 11.76 9.53 -12.41
N ALA A 19 11.81 10.09 -11.21
CA ALA A 19 12.60 11.29 -10.91
C ALA A 19 13.44 11.04 -9.66
N THR A 20 14.72 11.41 -9.71
CA THR A 20 15.64 11.28 -8.59
C THR A 20 16.70 12.38 -8.64
N ASN A 21 17.24 12.76 -7.50
CA ASN A 21 18.40 13.65 -7.39
C ASN A 21 19.74 12.91 -7.45
N SER A 22 19.75 11.64 -7.89
CA SER A 22 20.99 10.86 -7.97
C SER A 22 21.87 11.28 -9.15
N THR A 23 23.19 11.16 -8.99
CA THR A 23 24.14 11.46 -10.08
C THR A 23 24.18 10.36 -11.13
N THR A 24 23.87 9.14 -10.70
CA THR A 24 23.84 7.92 -11.51
C THR A 24 22.55 7.15 -11.23
N TYR A 25 21.98 6.52 -12.24
CA TYR A 25 20.75 5.74 -12.14
C TYR A 25 20.69 4.66 -13.21
N SER A 26 19.84 3.64 -13.03
CA SER A 26 19.65 2.58 -14.02
C SER A 26 19.10 3.11 -15.35
N ASP A 27 19.63 2.57 -16.46
CA ASP A 27 19.19 2.92 -17.80
C ASP A 27 17.79 2.38 -18.12
N GLY A 28 16.79 3.26 -18.07
CA GLY A 28 15.42 2.97 -18.48
C GLY A 28 14.44 2.79 -17.32
N PRO A 29 13.28 2.15 -17.55
CA PRO A 29 12.27 1.97 -16.50
C PRO A 29 12.72 0.95 -15.44
N PRO A 30 12.12 0.97 -14.23
CA PRO A 30 12.39 -0.03 -13.20
C PRO A 30 12.16 -1.46 -13.72
N GLU A 31 13.07 -2.35 -13.36
CA GLU A 31 12.96 -3.76 -13.71
C GLU A 31 11.88 -4.42 -12.85
N PHE A 32 10.91 -5.06 -13.48
CA PHE A 32 9.86 -5.79 -12.79
C PHE A 32 10.23 -7.28 -12.70
N THR A 33 10.48 -7.76 -11.48
CA THR A 33 10.83 -9.15 -11.20
C THR A 33 10.14 -9.60 -9.92
N ASP A 34 9.46 -10.76 -9.95
CA ASP A 34 8.79 -11.37 -8.80
C ASP A 34 7.83 -10.45 -8.02
N GLY A 35 7.11 -9.58 -8.74
CA GLY A 35 6.19 -8.63 -8.11
C GLY A 35 6.87 -7.39 -7.51
N THR A 36 8.16 -7.19 -7.77
CA THR A 36 8.93 -6.06 -7.26
C THR A 36 9.49 -5.25 -8.42
N LEU A 37 9.29 -3.93 -8.36
CA LEU A 37 9.93 -2.97 -9.25
C LEU A 37 11.26 -2.56 -8.61
N SER A 38 12.36 -2.89 -9.28
CA SER A 38 13.72 -2.57 -8.84
C SER A 38 14.29 -1.42 -9.66
N TYR A 39 14.84 -0.42 -8.99
CA TYR A 39 15.57 0.67 -9.62
C TYR A 39 16.85 0.98 -8.85
N GLN A 40 17.97 1.06 -9.55
CA GLN A 40 19.25 1.38 -8.92
C GLN A 40 19.57 2.86 -9.11
N VAL A 41 20.00 3.48 -8.02
CA VAL A 41 20.48 4.86 -8.01
C VAL A 41 21.81 4.91 -7.27
N ALA A 42 22.70 5.82 -7.65
CA ALA A 42 23.97 6.00 -6.98
C ALA A 42 24.39 7.47 -7.02
N SER A 43 24.99 7.91 -5.92
CA SER A 43 25.56 9.25 -5.75
C SER A 43 26.66 9.22 -4.70
N PRO A 44 27.51 10.26 -4.60
CA PRO A 44 28.45 10.41 -3.49
C PRO A 44 27.73 10.41 -2.14
N HIS A 45 28.43 9.92 -1.11
CA HIS A 45 27.93 9.88 0.28
C HIS A 45 27.69 11.27 0.87
N PHE A 46 28.53 12.23 0.50
CA PHE A 46 28.54 13.58 1.05
C PHE A 46 28.38 14.61 -0.06
N LEU A 47 27.88 15.78 0.33
CA LEU A 47 27.91 16.98 -0.50
C LEU A 47 29.37 17.43 -0.75
N PRO A 48 29.59 18.40 -1.65
CA PRO A 48 30.94 18.91 -1.94
C PRO A 48 31.72 19.45 -0.74
N ASP A 49 31.06 19.67 0.41
CA ASP A 49 31.69 20.06 1.68
C ASP A 49 32.39 18.89 2.40
N GLY A 50 32.16 17.64 1.97
CA GLY A 50 32.76 16.45 2.55
C GLY A 50 32.25 16.07 3.95
N ALA A 51 31.23 16.76 4.47
CA ALA A 51 30.73 16.55 5.84
C ALA A 51 29.20 16.34 5.89
N THR A 52 28.45 16.99 5.01
CA THR A 52 26.99 16.89 5.00
C THR A 52 26.56 15.67 4.20
N ALA A 53 25.84 14.75 4.84
CA ALA A 53 25.32 13.55 4.18
C ALA A 53 24.40 13.94 3.01
N PHE A 54 24.66 13.40 1.83
CA PHE A 54 23.82 13.63 0.67
C PHE A 54 22.59 12.72 0.76
N LYS A 55 21.42 13.32 0.98
CA LYS A 55 20.17 12.60 1.14
C LYS A 55 19.45 12.42 -0.20
N GLY A 56 18.98 11.21 -0.41
CA GLY A 56 18.30 10.80 -1.61
C GLY A 56 16.82 11.09 -1.62
N THR A 57 16.35 11.38 -2.83
CA THR A 57 14.95 11.53 -3.20
C THR A 57 14.71 10.66 -4.42
N TYR A 58 13.63 9.90 -4.37
CA TYR A 58 13.18 9.06 -5.46
C TYR A 58 11.67 9.18 -5.56
N ASN A 59 11.18 9.57 -6.72
CA ASN A 59 9.77 9.69 -7.03
C ASN A 59 9.45 8.80 -8.23
N LEU A 60 8.50 7.89 -8.06
CA LEU A 60 7.94 7.08 -9.13
C LEU A 60 6.47 7.46 -9.29
N ILE A 61 6.15 7.95 -10.48
CA ILE A 61 4.78 8.25 -10.88
C ILE A 61 4.43 7.25 -11.98
N MET A 62 3.40 6.45 -11.78
CA MET A 62 2.98 5.44 -12.75
C MET A 62 1.48 5.50 -12.96
N ARG A 63 1.00 5.30 -14.18
CA ARG A 63 -0.44 5.17 -14.40
C ARG A 63 -0.97 3.93 -13.69
N SER A 64 -2.14 4.06 -13.06
CA SER A 64 -2.74 2.96 -12.32
C SER A 64 -3.13 1.78 -13.21
N ASP A 65 -3.44 2.00 -14.50
CA ASP A 65 -3.74 0.92 -15.45
C ASP A 65 -2.51 0.06 -15.78
N VAL A 66 -1.33 0.69 -15.90
CA VAL A 66 -0.06 -0.02 -16.08
C VAL A 66 0.26 -0.88 -14.86
N ALA A 67 0.11 -0.31 -13.65
CA ALA A 67 0.30 -1.05 -12.40
C ALA A 67 -0.68 -2.23 -12.29
N ARG A 68 -1.97 -2.02 -12.59
CA ARG A 68 -2.98 -3.09 -12.61
C ARG A 68 -2.67 -4.17 -13.65
N CYS A 69 -2.13 -3.81 -14.81
CA CYS A 69 -1.71 -4.76 -15.83
C CYS A 69 -0.53 -5.65 -15.37
N LEU A 70 0.47 -5.04 -14.72
CA LEU A 70 1.67 -5.73 -14.21
C LEU A 70 1.33 -6.68 -13.07
N TYR A 71 0.61 -6.18 -12.08
CA TYR A 71 0.33 -6.87 -10.82
C TYR A 71 -0.95 -7.71 -10.86
N LYS A 72 -1.71 -7.66 -11.96
CA LYS A 72 -3.04 -8.29 -12.09
C LYS A 72 -4.02 -7.83 -11.01
N PHE A 73 -3.90 -6.58 -10.59
CA PHE A 73 -4.78 -5.97 -9.61
C PHE A 73 -6.14 -5.60 -10.21
N SER A 74 -7.14 -5.60 -9.33
CA SER A 74 -8.48 -5.08 -9.61
C SER A 74 -8.52 -3.54 -9.47
N SER A 75 -9.71 -2.95 -9.54
CA SER A 75 -9.92 -1.50 -9.34
C SER A 75 -9.81 -1.03 -7.88
N ALA A 76 -9.53 -1.92 -6.92
CA ALA A 76 -9.44 -1.54 -5.50
C ALA A 76 -8.21 -0.64 -5.18
N PRO A 77 -8.17 0.01 -4.00
CA PRO A 77 -7.05 0.87 -3.61
C PRO A 77 -5.73 0.11 -3.54
N VAL A 78 -4.68 0.69 -4.12
CA VAL A 78 -3.32 0.12 -4.11
C VAL A 78 -2.51 0.68 -2.94
N GLU A 79 -1.86 -0.20 -2.20
CA GLU A 79 -0.83 0.11 -1.23
C GLU A 79 0.56 -0.17 -1.83
N ALA A 80 1.60 0.44 -1.28
CA ALA A 80 2.96 0.15 -1.69
C ALA A 80 3.88 0.04 -0.48
N LYS A 81 4.78 -0.93 -0.55
CA LYS A 81 5.94 -1.02 0.33
C LYS A 81 7.16 -0.64 -0.48
N ILE A 82 7.89 0.36 -0.01
CA ILE A 82 9.16 0.78 -0.61
C ILE A 82 10.27 0.38 0.35
N GLU A 83 11.21 -0.40 -0.15
CA GLU A 83 12.41 -0.82 0.57
C GLU A 83 13.62 -0.21 -0.14
N VAL A 84 14.48 0.48 0.62
CA VAL A 84 15.73 1.05 0.10
C VAL A 84 16.87 0.22 0.64
N ILE A 85 17.44 -0.64 -0.19
CA ILE A 85 18.53 -1.54 0.18
C ILE A 85 19.84 -0.82 -0.11
N SER A 86 20.64 -0.53 0.92
CA SER A 86 21.98 0.05 0.74
C SER A 86 22.97 -0.98 0.20
N ASP A 87 24.16 -0.53 -0.19
CA ASP A 87 25.27 -1.40 -0.63
C ASP A 87 25.70 -2.41 0.45
N SER A 88 25.59 -2.03 1.73
CA SER A 88 25.83 -2.89 2.89
C SER A 88 24.74 -3.95 3.12
N GLY A 89 23.68 -3.96 2.31
CA GLY A 89 22.52 -4.84 2.47
C GLY A 89 21.57 -4.44 3.59
N ILE A 90 21.86 -3.33 4.29
CA ILE A 90 21.00 -2.79 5.36
C ILE A 90 19.91 -1.92 4.74
N ASN A 91 18.67 -2.10 5.18
CA ASN A 91 17.55 -1.26 4.79
C ASN A 91 17.74 0.16 5.34
N SER A 92 17.78 1.14 4.45
CA SER A 92 17.91 2.55 4.79
C SER A 92 16.59 3.11 5.32
N VAL A 93 16.66 3.96 6.35
CA VAL A 93 15.48 4.62 6.94
C VAL A 93 15.01 5.72 5.97
N ALA A 94 14.13 5.36 5.05
CA ALA A 94 13.51 6.30 4.12
C ALA A 94 12.09 6.67 4.58
N THR A 95 11.74 7.95 4.45
CA THR A 95 10.34 8.38 4.54
C THR A 95 9.65 8.03 3.24
N THR A 96 8.58 7.23 3.30
CA THR A 96 7.86 6.75 2.13
C THR A 96 6.45 7.29 2.09
N THR A 97 5.94 7.60 0.90
CA THR A 97 4.56 8.04 0.71
C THR A 97 3.99 7.40 -0.55
N VAL A 98 2.75 6.96 -0.46
CA VAL A 98 2.00 6.29 -1.52
C VAL A 98 0.67 6.99 -1.66
N ASN A 99 0.35 7.43 -2.87
CA ASN A 99 -0.92 8.09 -3.15
C ASN A 99 -1.42 7.74 -4.55
N GLU A 100 -2.61 7.15 -4.63
CA GLU A 100 -3.32 6.95 -5.89
C GLU A 100 -4.37 8.04 -6.10
N ARG A 101 -4.20 8.88 -7.13
CA ARG A 101 -5.15 9.95 -7.46
C ARG A 101 -5.22 10.18 -8.96
N ASN A 102 -6.44 10.39 -9.47
CA ASN A 102 -6.70 10.70 -10.89
C ASN A 102 -6.11 9.67 -11.87
N GLY A 103 -6.07 8.39 -11.50
CA GLY A 103 -5.50 7.33 -12.35
C GLY A 103 -3.97 7.28 -12.37
N TRP A 104 -3.31 7.97 -11.43
CA TRP A 104 -1.86 7.93 -11.23
C TRP A 104 -1.52 7.49 -9.82
N ILE A 105 -0.58 6.58 -9.70
CA ILE A 105 0.06 6.16 -8.45
C ILE A 105 1.34 6.96 -8.30
N ASN A 106 1.43 7.73 -7.23
CA ASN A 106 2.61 8.50 -6.86
C ASN A 106 3.27 7.84 -5.66
N LEU A 107 4.56 7.59 -5.80
CA LEU A 107 5.40 6.96 -4.80
C LEU A 107 6.58 7.88 -4.58
N SER A 108 6.88 8.22 -3.33
CA SER A 108 8.07 8.97 -2.99
C SER A 108 8.82 8.29 -1.86
N ALA A 109 10.14 8.17 -2.00
CA ALA A 109 11.06 7.80 -0.95
C ALA A 109 12.08 8.92 -0.77
N THR A 110 12.21 9.43 0.45
CA THR A 110 13.12 10.54 0.77
C THR A 110 13.95 10.23 2.00
N ASN A 111 15.04 10.97 2.17
CA ASN A 111 15.93 10.91 3.33
C ASN A 111 16.74 9.60 3.47
N PHE A 112 16.89 8.82 2.39
CA PHE A 112 17.83 7.70 2.36
C PHE A 112 19.26 8.18 2.05
N GLU A 113 20.27 7.40 2.41
CA GLU A 113 21.67 7.72 2.08
C GLU A 113 22.10 7.12 0.74
N PHE A 114 23.01 7.82 0.07
CA PHE A 114 23.58 7.40 -1.20
C PHE A 114 24.93 6.70 -1.02
N SER A 115 25.06 5.55 -1.66
CA SER A 115 26.32 4.84 -1.95
C SER A 115 26.15 4.12 -3.28
N ALA A 116 25.15 3.23 -3.35
CA ALA A 116 24.57 2.66 -4.56
C ALA A 116 23.25 1.92 -4.24
N PRO A 117 22.26 2.56 -3.56
CA PRO A 117 21.09 1.84 -3.10
C PRO A 117 20.24 1.27 -4.23
N LYS A 118 19.68 0.08 -3.98
CA LYS A 118 18.65 -0.53 -4.81
C LYS A 118 17.29 -0.25 -4.18
N ILE A 119 16.46 0.50 -4.91
CA ILE A 119 15.11 0.84 -4.49
C ILE A 119 14.19 -0.26 -5.01
N GLN A 120 13.50 -0.94 -4.09
CA GLN A 120 12.54 -1.98 -4.38
C GLN A 120 11.15 -1.51 -3.99
N VAL A 121 10.25 -1.47 -4.96
CA VAL A 121 8.84 -1.11 -4.75
C VAL A 121 8.00 -2.35 -4.97
N LYS A 122 7.25 -2.74 -3.94
CA LYS A 122 6.25 -3.80 -4.01
C LYS A 122 4.87 -3.20 -3.82
N LEU A 123 4.05 -3.25 -4.86
CA LEU A 123 2.65 -2.86 -4.75
C LEU A 123 1.84 -4.03 -4.20
N THR A 124 0.85 -3.72 -3.35
CA THR A 124 -0.13 -4.63 -2.78
C THR A 124 -1.52 -4.01 -2.93
N GLN A 125 -2.56 -4.82 -2.86
CA GLN A 125 -3.93 -4.33 -2.89
C GLN A 125 -4.69 -4.98 -1.73
N GLN A 126 -5.45 -4.17 -0.99
CA GLN A 126 -6.36 -4.70 0.01
C GLN A 126 -7.30 -5.69 -0.70
N PRO A 127 -7.42 -6.95 -0.27
CA PRO A 127 -8.40 -7.84 -0.86
C PRO A 127 -9.77 -7.20 -0.73
N VAL A 128 -10.47 -7.06 -1.85
CA VAL A 128 -11.91 -6.76 -1.82
C VAL A 128 -12.54 -7.89 -1.01
N SER A 129 -12.90 -7.59 0.24
CA SER A 129 -13.74 -8.48 1.02
C SER A 129 -15.01 -8.65 0.21
N VAL A 130 -15.13 -9.79 -0.45
CA VAL A 130 -16.41 -10.22 -0.99
C VAL A 130 -17.25 -10.40 0.26
N VAL A 131 -18.11 -9.42 0.54
CA VAL A 131 -19.21 -9.63 1.49
C VAL A 131 -19.94 -10.82 0.91
N ALA A 132 -19.72 -12.01 1.49
CA ALA A 132 -20.51 -13.17 1.18
C ALA A 132 -21.97 -12.70 1.29
N PRO A 133 -22.84 -12.98 0.30
CA PRO A 133 -24.26 -12.71 0.48
C PRO A 133 -24.66 -13.39 1.77
N ALA A 134 -25.13 -12.62 2.75
CA ALA A 134 -25.66 -13.16 3.98
C ALA A 134 -26.84 -14.06 3.57
N THR A 135 -26.60 -15.37 3.51
CA THR A 135 -27.65 -16.36 3.46
C THR A 135 -28.36 -16.27 4.81
N ASN A 136 -29.42 -15.48 4.85
CA ASN A 136 -30.43 -15.52 5.89
C ASN A 136 -31.14 -16.87 5.81
N THR A 137 -30.47 -17.95 6.21
CA THR A 137 -31.12 -19.21 6.52
C THR A 137 -31.36 -19.20 8.01
N ALA A 138 -32.51 -18.64 8.39
CA ALA A 138 -33.06 -18.83 9.73
C ALA A 138 -33.32 -20.33 9.93
N THR A 139 -32.42 -21.01 10.63
CA THR A 139 -32.65 -22.35 11.13
C THR A 139 -33.52 -22.24 12.39
N PRO A 140 -34.70 -22.89 12.44
CA PRO A 140 -35.51 -22.96 13.66
C PRO A 140 -34.72 -23.68 14.75
N PRO A 141 -34.60 -23.14 15.98
CA PRO A 141 -33.93 -23.83 17.06
C PRO A 141 -34.77 -25.06 17.47
N ALA A 142 -34.22 -26.25 17.24
CA ALA A 142 -34.74 -27.49 17.78
C ALA A 142 -34.63 -27.45 19.31
N ALA A 143 -35.77 -27.62 19.97
CA ALA A 143 -35.92 -27.63 21.41
C ALA A 143 -35.12 -28.78 22.04
N LEU A 144 -34.25 -28.44 22.99
CA LEU A 144 -33.71 -29.37 23.99
C LEU A 144 -34.69 -29.39 25.19
N PRO A 145 -34.99 -30.56 25.80
CA PRO A 145 -35.80 -30.61 27.01
C PRO A 145 -35.05 -29.96 28.18
N VAL A 146 -35.70 -29.02 28.85
CA VAL A 146 -35.20 -28.37 30.07
C VAL A 146 -35.55 -29.25 31.28
N GLU A 147 -34.54 -29.86 31.92
CA GLU A 147 -34.67 -30.38 33.28
C GLU A 147 -34.28 -29.29 34.31
N LEU A 148 -35.34 -28.66 34.82
CA LEU A 148 -35.61 -28.16 36.17
C LEU A 148 -34.47 -27.69 37.11
N ALA A 149 -34.48 -26.37 37.41
CA ALA A 149 -34.43 -25.70 38.73
C ALA A 149 -33.68 -24.35 38.62
N ALA A 150 -34.31 -23.22 38.30
CA ALA A 150 -35.13 -22.35 39.15
C ALA A 150 -34.40 -21.74 40.36
N HIS A 151 -34.22 -20.40 40.32
CA HIS A 151 -34.26 -19.35 41.36
C HIS A 151 -33.30 -18.21 40.91
N ALA A 152 -33.67 -16.94 40.71
CA ALA A 152 -34.79 -16.19 41.25
C ALA A 152 -35.16 -14.98 40.35
N LEU A 153 -36.43 -14.59 40.53
CA LEU A 153 -37.22 -13.47 40.03
C LEU A 153 -36.49 -12.10 40.02
N ALA A 154 -36.53 -11.34 38.91
CA ALA A 154 -37.51 -10.27 38.60
C ALA A 154 -37.17 -8.92 39.29
N ARG A 155 -37.28 -7.71 38.72
CA ARG A 155 -38.08 -7.11 37.65
C ARG A 155 -37.41 -5.78 37.25
N VAL A 156 -37.38 -5.44 35.96
CA VAL A 156 -37.27 -4.05 35.50
C VAL A 156 -38.68 -3.46 35.54
N GLY A 157 -38.88 -2.39 36.31
CA GLY A 157 -40.10 -1.60 36.34
C GLY A 157 -39.94 -0.36 35.46
N THR A 158 -40.72 -0.32 34.39
CA THR A 158 -40.91 0.80 33.46
C THR A 158 -41.48 2.05 34.14
N LEU A 159 -40.96 3.22 33.73
CA LEU A 159 -41.62 4.54 33.69
C LEU A 159 -43.05 4.45 33.12
N PRO A 160 -44.00 5.40 33.37
CA PRO A 160 -43.76 6.84 33.24
C PRO A 160 -44.62 7.77 34.15
N ALA A 161 -44.31 9.07 34.12
CA ALA A 161 -45.26 10.18 33.87
C ALA A 161 -44.84 11.46 34.62
N CYS A 162 -44.66 12.53 33.85
CA CYS A 162 -44.65 13.91 34.34
C CYS A 162 -46.01 14.29 34.94
N GLY A 163 -46.00 15.04 36.04
CA GLY A 163 -47.19 15.67 36.62
C GLY A 163 -46.80 16.55 37.81
N ALA A 164 -46.99 17.86 37.66
CA ALA A 164 -46.64 18.93 38.59
C ALA A 164 -47.64 19.10 39.77
N TRP A 165 -47.45 20.18 40.55
CA TRP A 165 -48.34 20.79 41.57
C TRP A 165 -48.19 20.14 42.97
N SER A 166 -47.91 20.84 44.09
CA SER A 166 -47.87 22.26 44.46
C SER A 166 -46.78 22.52 45.50
#